data_AF-A0A7S3MMD0-F1
#
_entry.id   AF-A0A7S3MMD0-F1
#
_cell.length_a   1.000
_cell.length_b   1.000
_cell.length_c   1.000
_cell.angle_alpha   90.00
_cell.angle_beta   90.00
_cell.angle_gamma   90.00
#
_symmetry.space_group_name_H-M   'P 1'
#
loop_
_entity.id
_entity.type
_entity.pdbx_description
1 polymer ?
#
loop_
_entity_poly.entity_id
_entity_poly.type
_entity_poly.pdbx_seq_one_letter_code
_entity_poly.pdbx_strand_id
1 'polypeptide(L)'
;MGADQCCSESHQSNLAVDGPLSDLPASNLNSIDDPFIKFEASLPFNRTLLPMMMHRITEAENKCGCKGFVTLAALRNQLNTPAWCELADPVSILSQTLLSQAFKSPNLAKDQIDSKWLRVWSILHCSGSVTDKSNELFCILQDGGFEKHELITAGDKDLDPVWHKICEFATSAVFEFTLSAGMVTSAVYTEDEIGSLLNYVEYLKEDWLEPIYGVANRLESKVWVEKVAKDANWIFSAAEMRTRLFAHADIRPRQC
;
A
#
# COMPACT_ATOMS: atom_id res chain seq x y z
N MET A 1 -13.16 -31.00 39.14
CA MET A 1 -13.70 -29.87 38.35
C MET A 1 -12.52 -28.95 38.05
N GLY A 2 -11.84 -29.21 36.94
CA GLY A 2 -10.66 -28.44 36.51
C GLY A 2 -11.13 -27.33 35.58
N ALA A 3 -10.78 -26.09 35.91
CA ALA A 3 -11.11 -24.92 35.13
C ALA A 3 -10.05 -24.72 34.04
N ASP A 4 -10.51 -24.87 32.80
CA ASP A 4 -10.16 -24.13 31.59
C ASP A 4 -8.74 -23.53 31.51
N GLN A 5 -7.85 -24.32 30.93
CA GLN A 5 -6.67 -23.87 30.24
C GLN A 5 -7.08 -23.45 28.82
N CYS A 6 -7.45 -22.17 28.64
CA CYS A 6 -7.85 -21.62 27.35
C CYS A 6 -6.98 -20.38 27.00
N CYS A 7 -5.71 -20.64 26.71
CA CYS A 7 -4.78 -19.70 26.08
C CYS A 7 -3.79 -20.52 25.23
N SER A 8 -4.31 -21.19 24.20
CA SER A 8 -3.47 -21.74 23.13
C SER A 8 -3.13 -20.62 22.15
N GLU A 9 -1.84 -20.34 22.09
CA GLU A 9 -1.06 -19.63 21.05
C GLU A 9 -1.84 -19.25 19.79
N SER A 10 -2.00 -17.93 19.56
CA SER A 10 -2.40 -17.43 18.26
C SER A 10 -1.24 -17.64 17.29
N HIS A 11 -1.30 -18.73 16.51
CA HIS A 11 -0.52 -18.87 15.29
C HIS A 11 -0.79 -17.64 14.41
N GLN A 12 0.16 -16.69 14.40
CA GLN A 12 0.36 -15.84 13.23
C GLN A 12 0.47 -16.78 12.03
N SER A 13 -0.26 -16.48 10.96
CA SER A 13 -0.35 -17.32 9.77
C SER A 13 1.05 -17.77 9.33
N ASN A 14 1.34 -19.06 9.46
CA ASN A 14 2.51 -19.75 8.94
C ASN A 14 2.49 -19.79 7.40
N LEU A 15 2.36 -18.64 6.73
CA LEU A 15 2.81 -18.55 5.35
C LEU A 15 4.34 -18.60 5.42
N ALA A 16 4.94 -19.65 4.85
CA ALA A 16 6.38 -19.80 4.82
C ALA A 16 7.01 -18.64 4.03
N VAL A 17 7.39 -17.59 4.76
CA VAL A 17 8.03 -16.39 4.21
C VAL A 17 9.44 -16.71 3.69
N ASP A 18 10.03 -17.81 4.17
CA ASP A 18 11.35 -18.33 3.77
C ASP A 18 11.34 -19.14 2.46
N GLY A 19 10.20 -19.18 1.75
CA GLY A 19 10.08 -19.85 0.46
C GLY A 19 10.66 -19.04 -0.71
N PRO A 20 10.97 -19.70 -1.85
CA PRO A 20 11.29 -18.98 -3.08
C PRO A 20 10.10 -18.12 -3.52
N LEU A 21 10.37 -16.92 -4.02
CA LEU A 21 9.35 -16.06 -4.60
C LEU A 21 8.70 -16.76 -5.80
N SER A 22 7.37 -16.78 -5.83
CA SER A 22 6.58 -17.35 -6.92
C SER A 22 5.50 -16.38 -7.33
N ASP A 23 5.35 -16.18 -8.64
CA ASP A 23 4.34 -15.28 -9.20
C ASP A 23 2.97 -15.95 -9.18
N LEU A 24 1.97 -15.24 -8.67
CA LEU A 24 0.57 -15.57 -8.90
C LEU A 24 0.20 -15.34 -10.39
N PRO A 25 -0.90 -15.94 -10.86
CA PRO A 25 -1.36 -15.77 -12.23
C PRO A 25 -1.57 -14.29 -12.60
N ALA A 26 -1.19 -13.92 -13.83
CA ALA A 26 -1.40 -12.57 -14.33
C ALA A 26 -2.89 -12.29 -14.57
N SER A 27 -3.29 -11.04 -14.34
CA SER A 27 -4.63 -10.55 -14.69
C SER A 27 -4.79 -10.47 -16.21
N ASN A 28 -5.98 -10.76 -16.72
CA ASN A 28 -6.30 -10.53 -18.12
C ASN A 28 -6.56 -9.03 -18.36
N LEU A 29 -5.55 -8.30 -18.83
CA LEU A 29 -5.65 -6.85 -19.04
C LEU A 29 -6.63 -6.46 -20.17
N ASN A 30 -7.00 -7.40 -21.05
CA ASN A 30 -7.93 -7.14 -22.15
C ASN A 30 -9.39 -7.04 -21.68
N SER A 31 -9.71 -7.50 -20.47
CA SER A 31 -11.05 -7.41 -19.89
C SER A 31 -11.21 -6.22 -18.92
N ILE A 32 -10.20 -5.36 -18.82
CA ILE A 32 -10.20 -4.19 -17.94
C ILE A 32 -10.24 -2.95 -18.82
N ASP A 33 -11.40 -2.28 -18.82
CA ASP A 33 -11.61 -1.05 -19.58
C ASP A 33 -11.06 0.17 -18.83
N ASP A 34 -11.25 0.25 -17.51
CA ASP A 34 -10.76 1.35 -16.68
C ASP A 34 -9.22 1.43 -16.76
N PRO A 35 -8.64 2.55 -17.24
CA PRO A 35 -7.20 2.65 -17.46
C PRO A 35 -6.39 2.63 -16.17
N PHE A 36 -6.96 3.10 -15.06
CA PHE A 36 -6.29 3.15 -13.77
C PHE A 36 -6.19 1.74 -13.17
N ILE A 37 -7.30 0.99 -13.21
CA ILE A 37 -7.30 -0.42 -12.78
C ILE A 37 -6.39 -1.23 -13.71
N LYS A 38 -6.39 -0.95 -15.01
CA LYS A 38 -5.52 -1.62 -15.98
C LYS A 38 -4.04 -1.33 -15.72
N PHE A 39 -3.69 -0.09 -15.39
CA PHE A 39 -2.35 0.29 -14.97
C PHE A 39 -1.92 -0.49 -13.73
N GLU A 40 -2.71 -0.44 -12.66
CA GLU A 40 -2.43 -1.14 -11.40
C GLU A 40 -2.27 -2.65 -11.61
N ALA A 41 -3.13 -3.24 -12.44
CA ALA A 41 -3.11 -4.66 -12.77
C ALA A 41 -1.96 -5.08 -13.71
N SER A 42 -1.37 -4.12 -14.45
CA SER A 42 -0.24 -4.35 -15.35
C SER A 42 1.08 -4.53 -14.61
N LEU A 43 1.19 -3.97 -13.40
CA LEU A 43 2.38 -4.08 -12.56
C LEU A 43 2.41 -5.44 -11.82
N PRO A 44 3.60 -5.95 -11.44
CA PRO A 44 3.74 -7.28 -10.83
C PRO A 44 3.25 -7.39 -9.38
N PHE A 45 2.78 -6.30 -8.76
CA PHE A 45 2.36 -6.28 -7.36
C PHE A 45 1.17 -7.22 -7.10
N ASN A 46 0.14 -7.20 -7.96
CA ASN A 46 -1.02 -8.10 -7.83
C ASN A 46 -0.65 -9.59 -7.93
N ARG A 47 0.51 -9.87 -8.55
CA ARG A 47 1.07 -11.22 -8.69
C ARG A 47 1.95 -11.63 -7.51
N THR A 48 2.10 -10.78 -6.51
CA THR A 48 2.98 -11.01 -5.36
C THR A 48 2.15 -11.07 -4.08
N LEU A 49 2.38 -12.09 -3.25
CA LEU A 49 1.78 -12.18 -1.91
C LEU A 49 2.40 -11.11 -1.00
N LEU A 50 1.55 -10.36 -0.30
CA LEU A 50 1.97 -9.26 0.56
C LEU A 50 3.03 -9.67 1.60
N PRO A 51 2.89 -10.76 2.36
CA PRO A 51 3.92 -11.14 3.34
C PRO A 51 5.29 -11.37 2.68
N MET A 52 5.31 -11.92 1.46
CA MET A 52 6.57 -12.10 0.75
C MET A 52 7.11 -10.77 0.21
N MET A 53 6.25 -9.90 -0.33
CA MET A 53 6.69 -8.56 -0.76
C MET A 53 7.36 -7.80 0.39
N MET A 54 6.74 -7.81 1.59
CA MET A 54 7.28 -7.13 2.77
C MET A 54 8.63 -7.69 3.20
N HIS A 55 8.79 -9.02 3.15
CA HIS A 55 10.07 -9.66 3.40
C HIS A 55 11.13 -9.25 2.38
N ARG A 56 10.82 -9.26 1.08
CA ARG A 56 11.77 -8.86 0.02
C ARG A 56 12.15 -7.39 0.09
N ILE A 57 11.23 -6.50 0.47
CA ILE A 57 11.53 -5.09 0.74
C ILE A 57 12.52 -4.98 1.91
N THR A 58 12.28 -5.70 3.01
CA THR A 58 13.19 -5.71 4.17
C THR A 58 14.59 -6.22 3.77
N GLU A 59 14.68 -7.31 3.00
CA GLU A 59 15.97 -7.81 2.52
C GLU A 59 16.69 -6.80 1.60
N ALA A 60 15.97 -6.14 0.70
CA ALA A 60 16.51 -5.12 -0.18
C ALA A 60 17.00 -3.88 0.60
N GLU A 61 16.26 -3.48 1.62
CA GLU A 61 16.60 -2.38 2.52
C GLU A 61 17.83 -2.70 3.38
N ASN A 62 17.93 -3.93 3.87
CA ASN A 62 19.11 -4.43 4.57
C ASN A 62 20.36 -4.35 3.68
N LYS A 63 20.24 -4.67 2.38
CA LYS A 63 21.35 -4.49 1.40
C LYS A 63 21.70 -3.03 1.15
N CYS A 64 20.78 -2.11 1.38
CA CYS A 64 21.02 -0.66 1.32
C CYS A 64 21.51 -0.08 2.67
N GLY A 65 21.72 -0.92 3.69
CA GLY A 65 22.24 -0.54 5.00
C GLY A 65 21.17 0.00 5.96
N CYS A 66 19.90 -0.40 5.80
CA CYS A 66 18.80 -0.05 6.70
C CYS A 66 18.55 1.45 6.83
N LYS A 67 18.58 2.17 5.70
CA LYS A 67 18.53 3.63 5.65
C LYS A 67 17.15 4.21 5.30
N GLY A 68 16.08 3.43 5.41
CA GLY A 68 14.74 3.89 5.01
C GLY A 68 14.53 3.96 3.50
N PHE A 69 15.40 3.32 2.71
CA PHE A 69 15.28 3.30 1.26
C PHE A 69 15.77 1.99 0.64
N VAL A 70 15.32 1.75 -0.60
CA VAL A 70 15.81 0.70 -1.49
C VAL A 70 16.22 1.29 -2.84
N THR A 71 16.90 0.51 -3.67
CA THR A 71 17.18 0.87 -5.08
C THR A 71 16.59 -0.20 -6.00
N LEU A 72 16.40 0.12 -7.29
CA LEU A 72 15.97 -0.88 -8.28
C LEU A 72 16.92 -2.08 -8.33
N ALA A 73 18.23 -1.86 -8.18
CA ALA A 73 19.22 -2.94 -8.16
C ALA A 73 19.05 -3.84 -6.93
N ALA A 74 18.80 -3.26 -5.75
CA ALA A 74 18.55 -4.03 -4.54
C ALA A 74 17.24 -4.83 -4.64
N LEU A 75 16.17 -4.20 -5.14
CA LEU A 75 14.88 -4.86 -5.36
C LEU A 75 14.99 -6.01 -6.35
N ARG A 76 15.65 -5.81 -7.50
CA ARG A 76 15.85 -6.86 -8.52
C ARG A 76 16.54 -8.10 -7.98
N ASN A 77 17.45 -7.95 -7.02
CA ASN A 77 18.12 -9.09 -6.39
C ASN A 77 17.18 -9.93 -5.52
N GLN A 78 16.14 -9.31 -4.95
CA GLN A 78 15.15 -9.98 -4.07
C GLN A 78 13.88 -10.39 -4.83
N LEU A 79 13.53 -9.66 -5.89
CA LEU A 79 12.35 -9.86 -6.74
C LEU A 79 12.81 -10.39 -8.11
N ASN A 80 13.20 -11.66 -8.13
CA ASN A 80 13.94 -12.28 -9.25
C ASN A 80 13.08 -13.19 -10.14
N THR A 81 11.76 -13.08 -10.07
CA THR A 81 10.84 -13.85 -10.92
C THR A 81 10.61 -13.15 -12.27
N PRO A 82 10.06 -13.87 -13.27
CA PRO A 82 9.77 -13.27 -14.57
C PRO A 82 8.85 -12.04 -14.51
N ALA A 83 7.89 -11.98 -13.57
CA ALA A 83 7.02 -10.81 -13.43
C ALA A 83 7.78 -9.51 -13.10
N TRP A 84 8.93 -9.62 -12.42
CA TRP A 84 9.72 -8.48 -11.96
C TRP A 84 10.93 -8.16 -12.85
N CYS A 85 11.07 -8.84 -13.99
CA CYS A 85 12.22 -8.66 -14.88
C CYS A 85 12.38 -7.21 -15.39
N GLU A 86 11.28 -6.45 -15.47
CA GLU A 86 11.28 -5.05 -15.89
C GLU A 86 12.06 -4.11 -14.95
N LEU A 87 12.37 -4.52 -13.73
CA LEU A 87 13.28 -3.78 -12.84
C LEU A 87 14.70 -3.64 -13.43
N ALA A 88 15.05 -4.50 -14.39
CA ALA A 88 16.30 -4.43 -15.13
C ALA A 88 16.35 -3.29 -16.16
N ASP A 89 15.19 -2.83 -16.61
CA ASP A 89 15.05 -1.82 -17.64
C ASP A 89 14.67 -0.48 -17.00
N PRO A 90 15.55 0.54 -17.02
CA PRO A 90 15.27 1.83 -16.42
C PRO A 90 14.16 2.62 -17.14
N VAL A 91 13.78 2.24 -18.37
CA VAL A 91 12.69 2.88 -19.11
C VAL A 91 11.38 2.10 -19.05
N SER A 92 11.34 0.96 -18.35
CA SER A 92 10.08 0.24 -18.14
C SER A 92 9.10 1.06 -17.31
N ILE A 93 7.81 0.80 -17.52
CA ILE A 93 6.73 1.43 -16.76
C ILE A 93 6.93 1.19 -15.27
N LEU A 94 7.31 -0.03 -14.88
CA LEU A 94 7.62 -0.38 -13.50
C LEU A 94 8.75 0.46 -12.90
N SER A 95 9.90 0.53 -13.59
CA SER A 95 11.06 1.29 -13.09
C SER A 95 10.77 2.79 -13.00
N GLN A 96 10.09 3.35 -14.00
CA GLN A 96 9.71 4.76 -13.99
C GLN A 96 8.71 5.09 -12.88
N THR A 97 7.73 4.22 -12.66
CA THR A 97 6.75 4.36 -11.56
C THR A 97 7.47 4.39 -10.20
N LEU A 98 8.36 3.42 -9.95
CA LEU A 98 9.08 3.32 -8.68
C LEU A 98 10.10 4.44 -8.46
N LEU A 99 10.64 5.03 -9.52
CA LEU A 99 11.55 6.17 -9.44
C LEU A 99 10.86 7.54 -9.46
N SER A 100 9.52 7.57 -9.58
CA SER A 100 8.73 8.79 -9.56
C SER A 100 8.82 9.54 -8.22
N GLN A 101 8.37 10.80 -8.21
CA GLN A 101 8.36 11.63 -7.00
C GLN A 101 7.45 11.09 -5.89
N ALA A 102 6.39 10.36 -6.24
CA ALA A 102 5.45 9.81 -5.27
C ALA A 102 6.11 8.82 -4.29
N PHE A 103 7.21 8.18 -4.69
CA PHE A 103 8.03 7.27 -3.87
C PHE A 103 9.26 7.94 -3.25
N LYS A 104 9.32 9.27 -3.19
CA LYS A 104 10.45 10.01 -2.59
C LYS A 104 10.06 10.63 -1.27
N SER A 105 10.98 10.53 -0.31
CA SER A 105 11.01 11.39 0.87
C SER A 105 12.06 12.48 0.70
N PRO A 106 11.98 13.57 1.48
CA PRO A 106 12.99 14.61 1.48
C PRO A 106 14.39 14.00 1.66
N ASN A 107 15.35 14.45 0.85
CA ASN A 107 16.76 14.03 0.89
C ASN A 107 17.10 12.67 0.26
N LEU A 108 16.14 11.95 -0.33
CA LEU A 108 16.46 10.76 -1.10
C LEU A 108 17.07 11.12 -2.47
N ALA A 109 18.05 10.33 -2.90
CA ALA A 109 18.64 10.46 -4.22
C ALA A 109 17.68 10.00 -5.33
N LYS A 110 17.98 10.37 -6.58
CA LYS A 110 17.12 10.06 -7.75
C LYS A 110 16.89 8.55 -7.92
N ASP A 111 17.85 7.71 -7.58
CA ASP A 111 17.79 6.24 -7.68
C ASP A 111 17.28 5.53 -6.41
N GLN A 112 16.99 6.29 -5.34
CA GLN A 112 16.52 5.77 -4.06
C GLN A 112 15.01 5.83 -3.92
N ILE A 113 14.39 4.73 -3.54
CA ILE A 113 12.95 4.57 -3.36
C ILE A 113 12.70 4.51 -1.87
N ASP A 114 11.82 5.35 -1.35
CA ASP A 114 11.43 5.31 0.06
C ASP A 114 10.80 3.95 0.38
N SER A 115 11.37 3.24 1.36
CA SER A 115 10.93 1.88 1.69
C SER A 115 9.54 1.90 2.33
N LYS A 116 9.20 2.93 3.12
CA LYS A 116 7.89 3.10 3.74
C LYS A 116 6.82 3.30 2.66
N TRP A 117 7.07 4.17 1.68
CA TRP A 117 6.11 4.39 0.58
C TRP A 117 5.96 3.17 -0.33
N LEU A 118 7.04 2.41 -0.57
CA LEU A 118 6.93 1.14 -1.27
C LEU A 118 6.06 0.11 -0.52
N ARG A 119 6.13 0.06 0.81
CA ARG A 119 5.26 -0.78 1.63
C ARG A 119 3.80 -0.33 1.56
N VAL A 120 3.53 0.98 1.66
CA VAL A 120 2.16 1.53 1.51
C VAL A 120 1.56 1.14 0.16
N TRP A 121 2.32 1.32 -0.93
CA TRP A 121 1.89 0.87 -2.27
C TRP A 121 1.63 -0.63 -2.31
N SER A 122 2.50 -1.42 -1.69
CA SER A 122 2.37 -2.88 -1.65
C SER A 122 1.09 -3.32 -0.91
N ILE A 123 0.69 -2.63 0.17
CA ILE A 123 -0.56 -2.91 0.86
C ILE A 123 -1.77 -2.72 -0.06
N LEU A 124 -1.75 -1.73 -0.95
CA LEU A 124 -2.85 -1.52 -1.90
C LEU A 124 -2.87 -2.59 -3.00
N HIS A 125 -1.71 -2.91 -3.57
CA HIS A 125 -1.66 -3.62 -4.85
C HIS A 125 -1.21 -5.09 -4.77
N CYS A 126 -0.65 -5.55 -3.65
CA CYS A 126 -0.33 -6.97 -3.46
C CYS A 126 -1.56 -7.81 -3.08
N SER A 127 -1.51 -9.07 -3.48
CA SER A 127 -2.47 -10.08 -3.05
C SER A 127 -2.21 -10.47 -1.60
N GLY A 128 -3.25 -10.63 -0.79
CA GLY A 128 -3.11 -10.98 0.62
C GLY A 128 -4.43 -10.87 1.37
N SER A 129 -4.49 -11.42 2.58
CA SER A 129 -5.69 -11.28 3.41
C SER A 129 -5.80 -9.84 3.94
N VAL A 130 -7.02 -9.41 4.26
CA VAL A 130 -7.26 -8.11 4.91
C VAL A 130 -6.56 -8.03 6.28
N THR A 131 -6.39 -9.16 6.96
CA THR A 131 -5.65 -9.25 8.21
C THR A 131 -4.15 -9.00 8.00
N ASP A 132 -3.54 -9.59 6.97
CA ASP A 132 -2.13 -9.33 6.63
C ASP A 132 -1.92 -7.85 6.31
N LYS A 133 -2.81 -7.27 5.49
CA LYS A 133 -2.78 -5.84 5.15
C LYS A 133 -2.93 -4.94 6.39
N SER A 134 -3.78 -5.33 7.33
CA SER A 134 -3.97 -4.62 8.61
C SER A 134 -2.74 -4.71 9.51
N ASN A 135 -2.10 -5.88 9.59
CA ASN A 135 -0.85 -6.06 10.32
C ASN A 135 0.28 -5.20 9.74
N GLU A 136 0.42 -5.18 8.41
CA GLU A 136 1.44 -4.38 7.76
C GLU A 136 1.17 -2.88 7.91
N LEU A 137 -0.09 -2.45 7.82
CA LEU A 137 -0.44 -1.05 8.08
C LEU A 137 -0.07 -0.65 9.51
N PHE A 138 -0.35 -1.50 10.50
CA PHE A 138 0.08 -1.26 11.87
C PHE A 138 1.61 -1.09 11.97
N CYS A 139 2.38 -1.98 11.34
CA CYS A 139 3.84 -1.90 11.32
C CYS A 139 4.39 -0.64 10.62
N ILE A 140 3.68 -0.10 9.63
CA ILE A 140 4.03 1.17 8.96
C ILE A 140 3.71 2.38 9.85
N LEU A 141 2.63 2.30 10.62
CA LEU A 141 2.19 3.35 11.54
C LEU A 141 2.98 3.36 12.86
N GLN A 142 3.54 2.22 13.26
CA GLN A 142 4.27 2.06 14.52
C GLN A 142 5.66 1.52 14.24
N ASP A 143 6.66 2.41 14.18
CA ASP A 143 8.05 2.03 13.87
C ASP A 143 8.60 0.94 14.81
N GLY A 144 8.88 -0.24 14.26
CA GLY A 144 9.28 -1.44 15.02
C GLY A 144 8.14 -2.38 15.39
N GLY A 145 6.92 -2.08 14.93
CA GLY A 145 5.77 -2.97 14.91
C GLY A 145 5.33 -3.47 16.28
N PHE A 146 4.73 -4.66 16.28
CA PHE A 146 4.15 -5.29 17.46
C PHE A 146 5.16 -5.57 18.59
N GLU A 147 6.45 -5.66 18.27
CA GLU A 147 7.50 -5.90 19.27
C GLU A 147 7.75 -4.68 20.16
N LYS A 148 7.52 -3.47 19.64
CA LYS A 148 7.74 -2.21 20.37
C LYS A 148 6.45 -1.52 20.80
N HIS A 149 5.34 -1.82 20.13
CA HIS A 149 4.09 -1.10 20.28
C HIS A 149 2.92 -2.05 20.55
N GLU A 150 2.47 -2.10 21.80
CA GLU A 150 1.28 -2.86 22.21
C GLU A 150 -0.01 -2.07 22.01
N LEU A 151 0.07 -0.75 21.87
CA LEU A 151 -1.06 0.17 21.84
C LEU A 151 -0.89 1.20 20.72
N ILE A 152 -1.99 1.62 20.09
CA ILE A 152 -2.02 2.66 19.05
C ILE A 152 -3.13 3.69 19.34
N THR A 153 -2.84 4.97 19.10
CA THR A 153 -3.76 6.08 19.37
C THR A 153 -4.37 6.65 18.10
N ALA A 154 -5.60 7.15 18.16
CA ALA A 154 -6.25 7.79 17.02
C ALA A 154 -5.49 9.04 16.52
N GLY A 155 -4.84 9.76 17.44
CA GLY A 155 -4.00 10.93 17.14
C GLY A 155 -2.51 10.59 16.97
N ASP A 156 -2.19 9.41 16.46
CA ASP A 156 -0.80 9.04 16.18
C ASP A 156 -0.21 9.95 15.07
N LYS A 157 0.97 10.51 15.31
CA LYS A 157 1.63 11.46 14.39
C LYS A 157 1.96 10.85 13.03
N ASP A 158 2.14 9.53 12.98
CA ASP A 158 2.52 8.81 11.76
C ASP A 158 1.30 8.42 10.92
N LEU A 159 0.08 8.58 11.47
CA LEU A 159 -1.17 8.33 10.76
C LEU A 159 -1.37 9.29 9.60
N ASP A 160 -1.30 10.60 9.85
CA ASP A 160 -1.64 11.60 8.82
C ASP A 160 -0.77 11.47 7.56
N PRO A 161 0.57 11.37 7.65
CA PRO A 161 1.40 11.23 6.46
C PRO A 161 1.11 9.92 5.69
N VAL A 162 0.87 8.82 6.40
CA VAL A 162 0.56 7.52 5.79
C VAL A 162 -0.81 7.54 5.13
N TRP A 163 -1.80 8.13 5.79
CA TRP A 163 -3.17 8.29 5.28
C TRP A 163 -3.19 9.08 3.96
N HIS A 164 -2.52 10.24 3.94
CA HIS A 164 -2.39 11.03 2.72
C HIS A 164 -1.71 10.24 1.61
N LYS A 165 -0.66 9.48 1.93
CA LYS A 165 0.04 8.67 0.93
C LYS A 165 -0.82 7.52 0.38
N ILE A 166 -1.66 6.88 1.21
CA ILE A 166 -2.65 5.88 0.74
C ILE A 166 -3.63 6.54 -0.24
N CYS A 167 -4.15 7.73 0.10
CA CYS A 167 -5.06 8.46 -0.78
C CYS A 167 -4.40 8.89 -2.09
N GLU A 168 -3.17 9.41 -2.03
CA GLU A 168 -2.35 9.79 -3.20
C GLU A 168 -2.12 8.59 -4.12
N PHE A 169 -1.70 7.45 -3.56
CA PHE A 169 -1.51 6.20 -4.31
C PHE A 169 -2.79 5.57 -4.82
N ALA A 170 -3.94 5.85 -4.22
CA ALA A 170 -5.21 5.49 -4.81
C ALA A 170 -5.61 6.44 -5.95
N THR A 171 -5.20 7.71 -5.92
CA THR A 171 -5.71 8.77 -6.82
C THR A 171 -4.62 9.42 -7.68
N SER A 172 -4.13 10.59 -7.27
CA SER A 172 -3.30 11.48 -8.08
C SER A 172 -2.06 10.79 -8.65
N ALA A 173 -1.36 9.98 -7.84
CA ALA A 173 -0.19 9.26 -8.31
C ALA A 173 -0.55 8.26 -9.43
N VAL A 174 -1.64 7.51 -9.28
CA VAL A 174 -2.10 6.58 -10.32
C VAL A 174 -2.51 7.32 -11.59
N PHE A 175 -3.14 8.51 -11.47
CA PHE A 175 -3.48 9.32 -12.65
C PHE A 175 -2.23 9.76 -13.42
N GLU A 176 -1.21 10.22 -12.71
CA GLU A 176 0.08 10.60 -13.28
C GLU A 176 0.82 9.41 -13.90
N PHE A 177 0.82 8.26 -13.21
CA PHE A 177 1.49 7.05 -13.72
C PHE A 177 0.81 6.52 -14.97
N THR A 178 -0.52 6.53 -15.01
CA THR A 178 -1.32 6.08 -16.16
C THR A 178 -1.05 6.96 -17.39
N LEU A 179 -0.94 8.28 -17.19
CA LEU A 179 -0.54 9.22 -18.23
C LEU A 179 0.90 8.98 -18.69
N SER A 180 1.83 8.84 -17.75
CA SER A 180 3.26 8.62 -18.04
C SER A 180 3.51 7.29 -18.76
N ALA A 181 2.70 6.28 -18.46
CA ALA A 181 2.69 4.97 -19.12
C ALA A 181 2.07 5.01 -20.53
N GLY A 182 1.50 6.14 -20.96
CA GLY A 182 0.82 6.27 -22.24
C GLY A 182 -0.50 5.50 -22.34
N MET A 183 -1.08 5.09 -21.20
CA MET A 183 -2.39 4.42 -21.17
C MET A 183 -3.55 5.40 -21.40
N VAL A 184 -3.31 6.69 -21.15
CA VAL A 184 -4.18 7.80 -21.53
C VAL A 184 -3.36 8.86 -22.27
N THR A 185 -4.00 9.60 -23.17
CA THR A 185 -3.32 10.59 -24.03
C THR A 185 -3.22 11.99 -23.41
N SER A 186 -3.99 12.25 -22.37
CA SER A 186 -4.03 13.53 -21.65
C SER A 186 -4.45 13.32 -20.20
N ALA A 187 -4.20 14.32 -19.36
CA ALA A 187 -4.61 14.29 -17.96
C ALA A 187 -6.14 14.11 -17.86
N VAL A 188 -6.57 13.05 -17.17
CA VAL A 188 -7.99 12.71 -17.02
C VAL A 188 -8.71 13.67 -16.08
N TYR A 189 -7.99 14.19 -15.08
CA TYR A 189 -8.47 15.14 -14.09
C TYR A 189 -7.60 16.39 -14.09
N THR A 190 -8.23 17.55 -13.88
CA THR A 190 -7.56 18.84 -13.79
C THR A 190 -6.83 18.99 -12.46
N GLU A 191 -5.88 19.93 -12.38
CA GLU A 191 -5.19 20.25 -11.12
C GLU A 191 -6.16 20.70 -10.02
N ASP A 192 -7.22 21.46 -10.39
CA ASP A 192 -8.26 21.89 -9.45
C ASP A 192 -9.06 20.71 -8.89
N GLU A 193 -9.39 19.72 -9.74
CA GLU A 193 -10.07 18.50 -9.31
C GLU A 193 -9.19 17.65 -8.39
N ILE A 194 -7.90 17.51 -8.73
CA ILE A 194 -6.93 16.81 -7.88
C ILE A 194 -6.78 17.54 -6.54
N GLY A 195 -6.65 18.87 -6.56
CA GLY A 195 -6.59 19.70 -5.35
C GLY A 195 -7.85 19.54 -4.50
N SER A 196 -9.03 19.49 -5.12
CA SER A 196 -10.29 19.19 -4.42
C SER A 196 -10.25 17.82 -3.75
N LEU A 197 -9.88 16.75 -4.47
CA LEU A 197 -9.76 15.41 -3.89
C LEU A 197 -8.87 15.38 -2.65
N LEU A 198 -7.72 16.06 -2.72
CA LEU A 198 -6.76 16.12 -1.61
C LEU A 198 -7.30 16.90 -0.41
N ASN A 199 -8.15 17.91 -0.62
CA ASN A 199 -8.80 18.64 0.48
C ASN A 199 -9.85 17.80 1.24
N TYR A 200 -10.36 16.72 0.63
CA TYR A 200 -11.34 15.83 1.26
C TYR A 200 -10.76 14.60 1.93
N VAL A 201 -9.43 14.41 1.86
CA VAL A 201 -8.71 13.30 2.51
C VAL A 201 -8.97 13.27 4.02
N GLU A 202 -9.06 14.43 4.68
CA GLU A 202 -9.31 14.51 6.12
C GLU A 202 -10.71 14.04 6.52
N TYR A 203 -11.74 14.38 5.75
CA TYR A 203 -13.10 13.90 6.03
C TYR A 203 -13.19 12.38 5.89
N LEU A 204 -12.55 11.83 4.85
CA LEU A 204 -12.51 10.39 4.65
C LEU A 204 -11.72 9.67 5.75
N LYS A 205 -10.73 10.33 6.35
CA LYS A 205 -9.97 9.82 7.49
C LYS A 205 -10.86 9.63 8.72
N GLU A 206 -11.68 10.64 9.04
CA GLU A 206 -12.59 10.57 10.17
C GLU A 206 -13.63 9.46 9.98
N ASP A 207 -14.17 9.32 8.76
CA ASP A 207 -15.09 8.22 8.41
C ASP A 207 -14.44 6.83 8.55
N TRP A 208 -13.13 6.74 8.36
CA TRP A 208 -12.36 5.51 8.57
C TRP A 208 -12.04 5.26 10.05
N LEU A 209 -11.71 6.31 10.81
CA LEU A 209 -11.36 6.21 12.23
C LEU A 209 -12.56 5.87 13.10
N GLU A 210 -13.76 6.37 12.80
CA GLU A 210 -14.96 6.15 13.59
C GLU A 210 -15.29 4.66 13.84
N PRO A 211 -15.34 3.76 12.85
CA PRO A 211 -15.59 2.33 13.12
C PRO A 211 -14.46 1.65 13.93
N ILE A 212 -13.22 2.16 13.83
CA ILE A 212 -12.07 1.60 14.55
C ILE A 212 -12.09 2.06 16.00
N TYR A 213 -12.12 3.35 16.23
CA TYR A 213 -11.95 3.94 17.55
C TYR A 213 -13.29 4.16 18.26
N GLY A 214 -14.32 4.60 17.55
CA GLY A 214 -15.57 5.05 18.14
C GLY A 214 -15.30 6.03 19.28
N VAL A 215 -15.77 5.70 20.48
CA VAL A 215 -15.53 6.53 21.68
C VAL A 215 -14.13 6.35 22.31
N ALA A 216 -13.35 5.36 21.89
CA ALA A 216 -12.01 5.12 22.40
C ALA A 216 -10.99 6.01 21.68
N ASN A 217 -9.91 6.40 22.35
CA ASN A 217 -8.80 7.15 21.73
C ASN A 217 -7.52 6.32 21.58
N ARG A 218 -7.51 5.12 22.17
CA ARG A 218 -6.38 4.20 22.21
C ARG A 218 -6.89 2.76 22.21
N LEU A 219 -6.23 1.89 21.46
CA LEU A 219 -6.57 0.47 21.35
C LEU A 219 -5.32 -0.40 21.49
N GLU A 220 -5.51 -1.63 21.95
CA GLU A 220 -4.51 -2.71 21.82
C GLU A 220 -4.29 -3.03 20.34
N SER A 221 -3.04 -3.31 19.98
CA SER A 221 -2.63 -3.57 18.59
C SER A 221 -3.45 -4.66 17.93
N LYS A 222 -3.72 -5.77 18.65
CA LYS A 222 -4.58 -6.86 18.16
C LYS A 222 -6.02 -6.41 17.91
N VAL A 223 -6.62 -5.67 18.84
CA VAL A 223 -7.98 -5.14 18.72
C VAL A 223 -8.07 -4.15 17.56
N TRP A 224 -7.06 -3.30 17.39
CA TRP A 224 -6.99 -2.36 16.28
C TRP A 224 -6.93 -3.10 14.93
N VAL A 225 -6.05 -4.10 14.80
CA VAL A 225 -5.93 -4.92 13.59
C VAL A 225 -7.25 -5.62 13.26
N GLU A 226 -7.92 -6.21 14.26
CA GLU A 226 -9.21 -6.88 14.06
C GLU A 226 -10.28 -5.92 13.55
N LYS A 227 -10.35 -4.71 14.13
CA LYS A 227 -11.30 -3.69 13.71
C LYS A 227 -11.01 -3.15 12.31
N VAL A 228 -9.76 -2.89 11.97
CA VAL A 228 -9.38 -2.48 10.61
C VAL A 228 -9.75 -3.58 9.62
N ALA A 229 -9.38 -4.83 9.90
CA ALA A 229 -9.64 -5.97 9.02
C ALA A 229 -11.13 -6.25 8.82
N LYS A 230 -11.96 -6.02 9.84
CA LYS A 230 -13.38 -6.34 9.80
C LYS A 230 -14.27 -5.18 9.35
N ASP A 231 -14.05 -4.00 9.92
CA ASP A 231 -14.99 -2.89 9.87
C ASP A 231 -14.50 -1.74 8.96
N ALA A 232 -13.20 -1.69 8.65
CA ALA A 232 -12.59 -0.57 7.94
C ALA A 232 -11.58 -1.00 6.85
N ASN A 233 -11.77 -2.18 6.26
CA ASN A 233 -10.80 -2.80 5.33
C ASN A 233 -10.84 -2.23 3.91
N TRP A 234 -11.82 -1.38 3.60
CA TRP A 234 -11.99 -0.75 2.29
C TRP A 234 -10.77 0.10 1.88
N ILE A 235 -9.97 0.55 2.85
CA ILE A 235 -8.73 1.29 2.59
C ILE A 235 -7.68 0.48 1.83
N PHE A 236 -7.83 -0.83 1.80
CA PHE A 236 -6.93 -1.74 1.09
C PHE A 236 -7.32 -1.96 -0.38
N SER A 237 -8.37 -1.28 -0.84
CA SER A 237 -8.83 -1.28 -2.23
C SER A 237 -8.65 0.12 -2.82
N ALA A 238 -7.67 0.28 -3.71
CA ALA A 238 -7.44 1.56 -4.40
C ALA A 238 -8.69 2.04 -5.15
N ALA A 239 -9.45 1.13 -5.77
CA ALA A 239 -10.70 1.46 -6.45
C ALA A 239 -11.79 1.95 -5.49
N GLU A 240 -11.92 1.34 -4.31
CA GLU A 240 -12.91 1.78 -3.31
C GLU A 240 -12.49 3.12 -2.68
N MET A 241 -11.20 3.29 -2.37
CA MET A 241 -10.61 4.56 -1.94
C MET A 241 -10.91 5.69 -2.93
N ARG A 242 -10.64 5.47 -4.23
CA ARG A 242 -11.00 6.43 -5.30
C ARG A 242 -12.48 6.77 -5.28
N THR A 243 -13.33 5.75 -5.23
CA THR A 243 -14.79 5.92 -5.28
C THR A 243 -15.29 6.80 -4.13
N ARG A 244 -14.77 6.58 -2.91
CA ARG A 244 -15.14 7.37 -1.74
C ARG A 244 -14.62 8.80 -1.83
N LEU A 245 -13.36 9.01 -2.22
CA LEU A 245 -12.79 10.36 -2.41
C LEU A 245 -13.57 11.16 -3.46
N PHE A 246 -13.92 10.55 -4.59
CA PHE A 246 -14.75 11.18 -5.60
C PHE A 246 -16.13 11.59 -5.07
N ALA A 247 -16.76 10.74 -4.25
CA ALA A 247 -18.04 11.05 -3.64
C ALA A 247 -17.96 12.24 -2.67
N HIS A 248 -16.92 12.30 -1.82
CA HIS A 248 -16.74 13.44 -0.91
C HIS A 248 -16.41 14.74 -1.65
N ALA A 249 -15.64 14.65 -2.73
CA ALA A 249 -15.22 15.82 -3.52
C ALA A 249 -16.27 16.29 -4.56
N ASP A 250 -17.41 15.61 -4.67
CA ASP A 250 -18.44 15.84 -5.69
C ASP A 250 -17.87 15.85 -7.12
N ILE A 251 -16.89 14.98 -7.38
CA ILE A 251 -16.26 14.81 -8.69
C ILE A 251 -16.81 13.54 -9.33
N ARG A 252 -17.35 13.68 -10.54
CA ARG A 252 -17.84 12.53 -11.29
C ARG A 252 -16.67 11.66 -11.79
N PRO A 253 -16.62 10.36 -11.44
CA PRO A 253 -15.61 9.47 -11.99
C PRO A 253 -15.70 9.42 -13.52
N ARG A 254 -14.55 9.60 -14.18
CA ARG A 254 -14.42 9.48 -15.63
C ARG A 254 -13.93 8.07 -15.95
N GLN A 255 -14.77 7.29 -16.62
CA GLN A 255 -14.31 6.11 -17.35
C GLN A 255 -13.61 6.61 -18.60
N CYS A 256 -12.36 6.20 -18.82
CA CYS A 256 -11.70 6.40 -20.11
C CYS A 256 -11.85 5.15 -20.96
#